data_AF-A0AAV1T2M2-F1
#
_entry.id   AF-A0AAV1T2M2-F1
#
_cell.length_a   1.000
_cell.length_b   1.000
_cell.length_c   1.000
_cell.angle_alpha   90.00
_cell.angle_beta   90.00
_cell.angle_gamma   90.00
#
_symmetry.space_group_name_H-M   'P 1'
#
loop_
_entity.id
_entity.type
_entity.pdbx_description
1 polymer ?
#
loop_
_entity_poly.entity_id
_entity_poly.type
_entity_poly.pdbx_seq_one_letter_code
_entity_poly.pdbx_strand_id
1 'polypeptide(L)'
;MWTSWSAAVSLAVAVTYASRPGAAVAQNAFDARAQAIVDKFTVTQVLGQMTQIEVSNVINSTTKTLNETSVRAYARQHVGSYFSSLFAGRQGSAPYGWSATEFRALIKRIQEITMEENGGHPILYGLDSVHGANYVDGAVMFPHQINMGASFDPELVYEAGQIAARDMLAAGIPWILGPILEISYNPLWARTYETFSEDPYVVSVMGDAIIRGLQSYNQTAACMKHFLGSSRTERDHDRDSTHISDFDLLNYYMPSSKQL
;
A
#
# COMPACT_ATOMS: atom_id res chain seq x y z
N MET A 1 36.68 61.15 -0.69
CA MET A 1 35.27 60.71 -0.62
C MET A 1 35.26 59.21 -0.89
N TRP A 2 34.89 58.41 0.12
CA TRP A 2 34.68 56.93 0.12
C TRP A 2 35.95 56.06 -0.05
N THR A 3 36.65 55.65 1.03
CA THR A 3 36.42 54.51 1.95
C THR A 3 36.62 53.11 1.35
N SER A 4 37.46 52.34 2.05
CA SER A 4 37.71 50.88 2.10
C SER A 4 36.52 49.97 1.68
N TRP A 5 36.73 48.69 1.32
CA TRP A 5 36.66 47.55 2.27
C TRP A 5 37.15 46.25 1.58
N SER A 6 38.06 45.56 2.27
CA SER A 6 38.11 44.13 2.65
C SER A 6 37.65 43.01 1.71
N ALA A 7 38.52 42.00 1.63
CA ALA A 7 38.35 40.65 1.14
C ALA A 7 37.02 39.96 1.53
N ALA A 8 36.44 39.24 0.57
CA ALA A 8 35.47 38.17 0.83
C ALA A 8 36.07 36.85 0.33
N VAL A 9 36.56 36.06 1.28
CA VAL A 9 36.90 34.65 1.09
C VAL A 9 35.59 33.88 0.94
N SER A 10 35.33 33.34 -0.25
CA SER A 10 34.20 32.44 -0.47
C SER A 10 34.51 31.08 0.18
N LEU A 11 33.93 30.85 1.36
CA LEU A 11 33.92 29.55 2.01
C LEU A 11 32.96 28.64 1.24
N ALA A 12 33.48 27.73 0.42
CA ALA A 12 32.69 26.63 -0.13
C ALA A 12 32.41 25.62 1.00
N VAL A 13 31.25 25.74 1.64
CA VAL A 13 30.76 24.69 2.54
C VAL A 13 30.25 23.55 1.67
N ALA A 14 31.06 22.51 1.53
CA ALA A 14 30.58 21.22 1.05
C ALA A 14 29.64 20.66 2.11
N VAL A 15 28.33 20.82 1.92
CA VAL A 15 27.32 20.09 2.69
C VAL A 15 27.39 18.64 2.23
N THR A 16 28.20 17.83 2.91
CA THR A 16 28.05 16.39 2.83
C THR A 16 26.72 16.04 3.46
N TYR A 17 25.72 15.71 2.64
CA TYR A 17 24.59 14.90 3.08
C TYR A 17 25.15 13.54 3.50
N ALA A 18 25.52 13.42 4.78
CA ALA A 18 25.62 12.12 5.40
C ALA A 18 24.20 11.58 5.47
N SER A 19 23.81 10.74 4.51
CA SER A 19 22.67 9.86 4.67
C SER A 19 22.90 9.14 6.00
N ARG A 20 22.09 9.47 7.01
CA ARG A 20 22.02 8.62 8.21
C ARG A 20 21.59 7.26 7.69
N PRO A 21 22.39 6.19 7.83
CA PRO A 21 21.84 4.88 7.63
C PRO A 21 20.75 4.76 8.70
N GLY A 22 19.48 4.77 8.26
CA GLY A 22 18.39 4.33 9.11
C GLY A 22 18.85 3.01 9.69
N ALA A 23 18.89 2.92 11.02
CA ALA A 23 19.37 1.74 11.71
C ALA A 23 18.52 0.56 11.25
N ALA A 24 19.05 -0.20 10.29
CA ALA A 24 18.60 -1.54 10.00
C ALA A 24 18.79 -2.30 11.31
N VAL A 25 17.72 -2.46 12.09
CA VAL A 25 17.59 -3.67 12.89
C VAL A 25 17.83 -4.79 11.89
N ALA A 26 18.99 -5.43 11.97
CA ALA A 26 19.54 -6.22 10.88
C ALA A 26 18.44 -7.15 10.34
N GLN A 27 18.15 -7.09 9.04
CA GLN A 27 17.16 -7.91 8.35
C GLN A 27 17.21 -9.38 8.84
N ASN A 28 18.43 -9.86 9.05
CA ASN A 28 18.79 -11.15 9.67
C ASN A 28 18.08 -11.49 10.99
N ALA A 29 17.76 -10.50 11.84
CA ALA A 29 17.08 -10.71 13.13
C ALA A 29 15.57 -10.95 12.94
N PHE A 30 14.93 -10.26 11.99
CA PHE A 30 13.55 -10.56 11.62
C PHE A 30 13.45 -11.88 10.87
N ASP A 31 14.41 -12.19 10.00
CA ASP A 31 14.48 -13.46 9.28
C ASP A 31 14.59 -14.64 10.24
N ALA A 32 15.52 -14.59 11.21
CA ALA A 32 15.68 -15.65 12.20
C ALA A 32 14.41 -15.82 13.07
N ARG A 33 13.74 -14.71 13.42
CA ARG A 33 12.47 -14.76 14.17
C ARG A 33 11.35 -15.35 13.33
N ALA A 34 11.23 -14.96 12.06
CA ALA A 34 10.22 -15.48 11.14
C ALA A 34 10.43 -16.98 10.92
N GLN A 35 11.68 -17.41 10.66
CA GLN A 35 12.04 -18.82 10.51
C GLN A 35 11.67 -19.62 11.76
N ALA A 36 12.01 -19.12 12.96
CA ALA A 36 11.67 -19.80 14.21
C ALA A 36 10.14 -19.89 14.49
N ILE A 37 9.33 -19.02 13.88
CA ILE A 37 7.86 -19.11 13.92
C ILE A 37 7.38 -20.15 12.91
N VAL A 38 7.83 -20.06 11.65
CA VAL A 38 7.42 -20.94 10.55
C VAL A 38 7.84 -22.39 10.80
N ASP A 39 9.02 -22.63 11.38
CA ASP A 39 9.50 -23.97 11.74
C ASP A 39 8.59 -24.71 12.74
N LYS A 40 7.76 -23.96 13.48
CA LYS A 40 6.79 -24.50 14.43
C LYS A 40 5.41 -24.71 13.82
N PHE A 41 5.19 -24.27 12.59
CA PHE A 41 3.91 -24.43 11.92
C PHE A 41 3.72 -25.84 11.37
N THR A 42 2.52 -26.35 11.56
CA THR A 42 1.98 -27.44 10.75
C THR A 42 1.72 -26.95 9.31
N VAL A 43 1.58 -27.87 8.36
CA VAL A 43 1.19 -27.54 6.98
C VAL A 43 -0.12 -26.73 6.95
N THR A 44 -1.10 -27.09 7.78
CA THR A 44 -2.38 -26.36 7.87
C THR A 44 -2.18 -24.92 8.32
N GLN A 45 -1.29 -24.67 9.29
CA GLN A 45 -0.97 -23.31 9.72
C GLN A 45 -0.27 -22.51 8.62
N VAL A 46 0.66 -23.11 7.88
CA VAL A 46 1.28 -22.45 6.71
C VAL A 46 0.22 -22.07 5.68
N LEU A 47 -0.65 -23.01 5.31
CA LEU A 47 -1.74 -22.75 4.35
C LEU A 47 -2.71 -21.66 4.82
N GLY A 48 -3.05 -21.67 6.11
CA GLY A 48 -3.87 -20.63 6.72
C GLY A 48 -3.20 -19.25 6.63
N GLN A 49 -1.91 -19.15 6.95
CA GLN A 49 -1.16 -17.89 6.86
C GLN A 49 -1.02 -17.39 5.42
N MET A 50 -1.06 -18.29 4.43
CA MET A 50 -1.10 -17.97 3.00
C MET A 50 -2.51 -17.61 2.49
N THR A 51 -3.53 -17.65 3.35
CA THR A 51 -4.93 -17.39 2.98
C THR A 51 -5.36 -15.99 3.41
N GLN A 52 -5.93 -15.24 2.47
CA GLN A 52 -6.54 -13.93 2.68
C GLN A 52 -8.04 -14.00 2.37
N ILE A 53 -8.88 -13.53 3.31
CA ILE A 53 -10.35 -13.56 3.18
C ILE A 53 -10.90 -12.14 3.03
N GLU A 54 -11.81 -11.95 2.07
CA GLU A 54 -12.50 -10.68 1.89
C GLU A 54 -13.49 -10.44 3.05
N VAL A 55 -13.51 -9.24 3.61
CA VAL A 55 -14.19 -8.93 4.88
C VAL A 55 -15.72 -9.12 4.84
N SER A 56 -16.37 -9.01 3.68
CA SER A 56 -17.82 -9.27 3.56
C SER A 56 -18.20 -10.73 3.88
N ASN A 57 -17.25 -11.67 3.85
CA ASN A 57 -17.47 -13.05 4.29
C ASN A 57 -17.65 -13.19 5.81
N VAL A 58 -17.25 -12.17 6.58
CA VAL A 58 -17.38 -12.16 8.04
C VAL A 58 -18.23 -11.02 8.56
N ILE A 59 -18.86 -10.22 7.69
CA ILE A 59 -19.70 -9.11 8.11
C ILE A 59 -21.05 -9.16 7.43
N ASN A 60 -22.10 -9.03 8.23
CA ASN A 60 -23.44 -8.90 7.70
C ASN A 60 -23.60 -7.52 7.05
N SER A 61 -23.68 -7.51 5.72
CA SER A 61 -23.70 -6.27 4.94
C SER A 61 -24.93 -5.37 5.15
N THR A 62 -26.03 -5.92 5.70
CA THR A 62 -27.27 -5.17 5.97
C THR A 62 -27.21 -4.50 7.33
N THR A 63 -26.78 -5.25 8.34
CA THR A 63 -26.71 -4.77 9.73
C THR A 63 -25.37 -4.14 10.08
N LYS A 64 -24.37 -4.27 9.19
CA LYS A 64 -22.97 -3.86 9.40
C LYS A 64 -22.34 -4.49 10.66
N THR A 65 -22.80 -5.67 11.07
CA THR A 65 -22.32 -6.37 12.27
C THR A 65 -21.39 -7.52 11.94
N LEU A 66 -20.34 -7.68 12.76
CA LEU A 66 -19.38 -8.77 12.65
C LEU A 66 -20.05 -10.11 12.97
N ASN A 67 -19.92 -11.07 12.06
CA ASN A 67 -20.29 -12.46 12.31
C ASN A 67 -19.12 -13.18 13.00
N GLU A 68 -19.08 -13.10 14.33
CA GLU A 68 -18.01 -13.72 15.12
C GLU A 68 -17.91 -15.24 14.93
N THR A 69 -19.02 -15.92 14.63
CA THR A 69 -19.01 -17.36 14.33
C THR A 69 -18.17 -17.66 13.10
N SER A 70 -18.32 -16.86 12.03
CA SER A 70 -17.50 -16.99 10.83
C SER A 70 -16.04 -16.62 11.09
N VAL A 71 -15.77 -15.57 11.88
CA VAL A 71 -14.39 -15.21 12.26
C VAL A 71 -13.73 -16.35 13.02
N ARG A 72 -14.39 -16.94 14.03
CA ARG A 72 -13.86 -18.11 14.76
C ARG A 72 -13.62 -19.31 13.86
N ALA A 73 -14.51 -19.56 12.90
CA ALA A 73 -14.34 -20.64 11.94
C ALA A 73 -13.09 -20.47 11.06
N TYR A 74 -12.83 -19.25 10.58
CA TYR A 74 -11.62 -18.94 9.81
C TYR A 74 -10.36 -18.91 10.68
N ALA A 75 -10.45 -18.43 11.92
CA ALA A 75 -9.34 -18.42 12.86
C ALA A 75 -8.85 -19.83 13.20
N ARG A 76 -9.77 -20.80 13.39
CA ARG A 76 -9.44 -22.22 13.56
C ARG A 76 -8.78 -22.86 12.33
N GLN A 77 -8.95 -22.24 11.16
CA GLN A 77 -8.25 -22.60 9.92
C GLN A 77 -6.94 -21.82 9.74
N HIS A 78 -6.54 -21.05 10.76
CA HIS A 78 -5.31 -20.25 10.79
C HIS A 78 -5.22 -19.18 9.70
N VAL A 79 -6.35 -18.69 9.18
CA VAL A 79 -6.40 -17.59 8.20
C VAL A 79 -5.54 -16.41 8.69
N GLY A 80 -4.56 -16.03 7.87
CA GLY A 80 -3.55 -15.02 8.23
C GLY A 80 -3.93 -13.59 7.87
N SER A 81 -4.88 -13.39 6.95
CA SER A 81 -5.20 -12.05 6.47
C SER A 81 -6.68 -11.85 6.16
N TYR A 82 -7.13 -10.61 6.37
CA TYR A 82 -8.38 -10.10 5.84
C TYR A 82 -8.11 -8.87 4.98
N PHE A 83 -8.99 -8.57 4.04
CA PHE A 83 -8.87 -7.35 3.26
C PHE A 83 -10.21 -6.77 2.85
N SER A 84 -10.14 -5.58 2.26
CA SER A 84 -11.25 -4.82 1.69
C SER A 84 -12.05 -4.03 2.72
N SER A 85 -13.02 -3.30 2.21
CA SER A 85 -14.04 -2.57 2.94
C SER A 85 -15.41 -3.10 2.48
N LEU A 86 -16.39 -3.15 3.38
CA LEU A 86 -17.78 -3.47 3.01
C LEU A 86 -18.36 -2.58 1.90
N PHE A 87 -17.76 -1.41 1.71
CA PHE A 87 -18.18 -0.41 0.75
C PHE A 87 -17.49 -0.59 -0.62
N ALA A 88 -16.55 -1.52 -0.74
CA ALA A 88 -15.98 -1.89 -2.03
C ALA A 88 -17.06 -2.57 -2.90
N GLY A 89 -17.45 -1.91 -4.00
CA GLY A 89 -18.38 -2.46 -4.99
C GLY A 89 -19.89 -2.29 -4.70
N ARG A 90 -20.30 -1.63 -3.61
CA ARG A 90 -21.72 -1.33 -3.33
C ARG A 90 -22.08 0.12 -3.65
N GLN A 91 -22.71 0.35 -4.80
CA GLN A 91 -23.39 1.61 -5.11
C GLN A 91 -24.78 1.61 -4.45
N GLY A 92 -24.99 2.43 -3.40
CA GLY A 92 -26.28 2.50 -2.70
C GLY A 92 -26.31 3.44 -1.49
N SER A 93 -27.53 3.88 -1.12
CA SER A 93 -27.88 5.07 -0.32
C SER A 93 -27.73 5.00 1.22
N ALA A 94 -26.88 4.14 1.77
CA ALA A 94 -26.56 4.16 3.20
C ALA A 94 -25.42 5.15 3.51
N PRO A 95 -25.30 5.74 4.72
CA PRO A 95 -24.20 6.63 5.05
C PRO A 95 -22.87 5.92 4.75
N TYR A 96 -22.09 6.58 3.87
CA TYR A 96 -20.92 6.05 3.19
C TYR A 96 -19.73 5.96 4.15
N GLY A 97 -19.02 4.84 4.12
CA GLY A 97 -17.77 4.68 4.85
C GLY A 97 -17.94 4.34 6.33
N TRP A 98 -16.85 3.88 6.91
CA TRP A 98 -16.66 3.81 8.35
C TRP A 98 -15.63 4.84 8.73
N SER A 99 -15.83 5.49 9.86
CA SER A 99 -14.80 6.30 10.49
C SER A 99 -13.59 5.45 10.88
N ALA A 100 -12.45 6.10 11.13
CA ALA A 100 -11.25 5.43 11.63
C ALA A 100 -11.52 4.62 12.91
N THR A 101 -12.37 5.14 13.81
CA THR A 101 -12.76 4.46 15.05
C THR A 101 -13.55 3.18 14.80
N GLU A 102 -14.47 3.19 13.85
CA GLU A 102 -15.29 2.01 13.49
C GLU A 102 -14.43 0.93 12.85
N PHE A 103 -13.58 1.28 11.88
CA PHE A 103 -12.59 0.34 11.31
C PHE A 103 -11.70 -0.25 12.38
N ARG A 104 -11.15 0.59 13.26
CA ARG A 104 -10.24 0.14 14.32
C ARG A 104 -10.94 -0.81 15.28
N ALA A 105 -12.18 -0.53 15.67
CA ALA A 105 -12.97 -1.39 16.55
C ALA A 105 -13.24 -2.75 15.91
N LEU A 106 -13.63 -2.77 14.63
CA LEU A 106 -13.85 -3.99 13.87
C LEU A 106 -12.58 -4.84 13.77
N ILE A 107 -11.48 -4.25 13.29
CA ILE A 107 -10.22 -4.95 13.06
C ILE A 107 -9.67 -5.47 14.39
N LYS A 108 -9.74 -4.66 15.45
CA LYS A 108 -9.38 -5.08 16.80
C LYS A 108 -10.20 -6.30 17.24
N ARG A 109 -11.52 -6.32 16.99
CA ARG A 109 -12.35 -7.46 17.38
C ARG A 109 -12.00 -8.74 16.59
N ILE A 110 -11.75 -8.63 15.29
CA ILE A 110 -11.29 -9.76 14.45
C ILE A 110 -9.95 -10.28 14.96
N GLN A 111 -9.02 -9.37 15.26
CA GLN A 111 -7.70 -9.67 15.81
C GLN A 111 -7.78 -10.44 17.14
N GLU A 112 -8.59 -9.96 18.09
CA GLU A 112 -8.80 -10.61 19.38
C GLU A 112 -9.34 -12.03 19.23
N ILE A 113 -10.43 -12.20 18.47
CA ILE A 113 -11.03 -13.53 18.22
C ILE A 113 -10.03 -14.46 17.54
N THR A 114 -9.26 -13.95 16.58
CA THR A 114 -8.32 -14.78 15.83
C THR A 114 -7.20 -15.29 16.73
N MET A 115 -6.61 -14.40 17.53
CA MET A 115 -5.55 -14.76 18.48
C MET A 115 -6.04 -15.70 19.60
N GLU A 116 -7.29 -15.58 20.03
CA GLU A 116 -7.93 -16.51 20.97
C GLU A 116 -7.98 -17.95 20.42
N GLU A 117 -8.30 -18.12 19.14
CA GLU A 117 -8.59 -19.42 18.53
C GLU A 117 -7.37 -20.09 17.86
N ASN A 118 -6.38 -19.31 17.42
CA ASN A 118 -5.29 -19.81 16.56
C ASN A 118 -3.92 -19.94 17.26
N GLY A 119 -3.89 -19.82 18.58
CA GLY A 119 -2.66 -19.88 19.38
C GLY A 119 -1.87 -18.56 19.40
N GLY A 120 -2.55 -17.42 19.23
CA GLY A 120 -1.96 -16.09 19.39
C GLY A 120 -1.28 -15.50 18.16
N HIS A 121 -1.49 -16.06 16.96
CA HIS A 121 -0.95 -15.51 15.72
C HIS A 121 -1.82 -14.35 15.24
N PRO A 122 -1.25 -13.16 15.00
CA PRO A 122 -2.02 -12.00 14.58
C PRO A 122 -2.49 -12.12 13.12
N ILE A 123 -3.56 -11.40 12.76
CA ILE A 123 -3.91 -11.21 11.35
C ILE A 123 -3.16 -10.02 10.76
N LEU A 124 -3.04 -10.00 9.44
CA LEU A 124 -2.73 -8.80 8.65
C LEU A 124 -3.98 -8.29 7.94
N TYR A 125 -4.33 -7.02 8.11
CA TYR A 125 -5.48 -6.40 7.43
C TYR A 125 -5.03 -5.51 6.28
N GLY A 126 -5.50 -5.78 5.06
CA GLY A 126 -5.22 -5.01 3.85
C GLY A 126 -6.40 -4.17 3.37
N LEU A 127 -6.14 -3.00 2.79
CA LEU A 127 -7.19 -2.19 2.16
C LEU A 127 -6.68 -1.47 0.91
N ASP A 128 -7.49 -1.44 -0.14
CA ASP A 128 -7.29 -0.62 -1.32
C ASP A 128 -7.39 0.87 -0.97
N SER A 129 -6.23 1.47 -0.74
CA SER A 129 -6.05 2.88 -0.45
C SER A 129 -5.01 3.45 -1.42
N VAL A 130 -5.49 4.08 -2.50
CA VAL A 130 -4.67 4.40 -3.69
C VAL A 130 -4.48 5.90 -3.93
N HIS A 131 -5.24 6.73 -3.22
CA HIS A 131 -5.16 8.20 -3.30
C HIS A 131 -5.57 8.87 -1.97
N GLY A 132 -4.95 8.41 -0.88
CA GLY A 132 -5.40 8.66 0.49
C GLY A 132 -6.15 7.47 1.06
N ALA A 133 -6.61 7.57 2.31
CA ALA A 133 -7.38 6.51 2.97
C ALA A 133 -8.85 6.49 2.46
N ASN A 134 -9.04 6.22 1.17
CA ASN A 134 -10.28 6.50 0.41
C ASN A 134 -11.55 5.75 0.85
N TYR A 135 -11.45 4.78 1.77
CA TYR A 135 -12.61 4.14 2.39
C TYR A 135 -12.88 4.59 3.83
N VAL A 136 -11.99 5.38 4.42
CA VAL A 136 -12.10 5.89 5.79
C VAL A 136 -12.79 7.25 5.76
N ASP A 137 -13.95 7.33 6.40
CA ASP A 137 -14.72 8.57 6.46
C ASP A 137 -13.95 9.67 7.19
N GLY A 138 -13.99 10.89 6.63
CA GLY A 138 -13.27 12.06 7.11
C GLY A 138 -11.75 12.06 6.87
N ALA A 139 -11.19 11.06 6.19
CA ALA A 139 -9.77 11.03 5.85
C ALA A 139 -9.42 11.99 4.70
N VAL A 140 -8.13 12.34 4.60
CA VAL A 140 -7.64 13.19 3.52
C VAL A 140 -7.67 12.43 2.19
N MET A 141 -8.30 13.03 1.19
CA MET A 141 -8.35 12.54 -0.19
C MET A 141 -7.36 13.31 -1.05
N PHE A 142 -6.53 12.59 -1.79
CA PHE A 142 -5.60 13.18 -2.75
C PHE A 142 -6.10 12.98 -4.19
N PRO A 143 -5.58 13.76 -5.15
CA PRO A 143 -5.77 13.46 -6.56
C PRO A 143 -5.31 12.03 -6.89
N HIS A 144 -5.91 11.40 -7.89
CA HIS A 144 -5.43 10.10 -8.36
C HIS A 144 -3.99 10.20 -8.89
N GLN A 145 -3.32 9.06 -9.01
CA GLN A 145 -1.88 9.02 -9.28
C GLN A 145 -1.51 9.70 -10.60
N ILE A 146 -2.38 9.72 -11.61
CA ILE A 146 -2.12 10.45 -12.86
C ILE A 146 -1.93 11.96 -12.62
N ASN A 147 -2.68 12.54 -11.68
CA ASN A 147 -2.55 13.95 -11.31
C ASN A 147 -1.33 14.17 -10.40
N MET A 148 -0.99 13.19 -9.56
CA MET A 148 0.27 13.21 -8.81
C MET A 148 1.48 13.15 -9.74
N GLY A 149 1.44 12.34 -10.81
CA GLY A 149 2.49 12.30 -11.81
C GLY A 149 2.60 13.60 -12.59
N ALA A 150 1.46 14.22 -12.90
CA ALA A 150 1.41 15.52 -13.57
C ALA A 150 1.99 16.69 -12.74
N SER A 151 2.21 16.52 -11.44
CA SER A 151 2.89 17.55 -10.63
C SER A 151 4.39 17.62 -10.92
N PHE A 152 4.99 16.52 -11.39
CA PHE A 152 6.44 16.33 -11.48
C PHE A 152 7.18 16.65 -10.17
N ASP A 153 6.50 16.48 -9.03
CA ASP A 153 7.01 16.78 -7.68
C ASP A 153 6.99 15.51 -6.80
N PRO A 154 8.11 14.76 -6.72
CA PRO A 154 8.20 13.56 -5.89
C PRO A 154 8.14 13.86 -4.39
N GLU A 155 8.56 15.03 -3.93
CA GLU A 155 8.48 15.36 -2.51
C GLU A 155 7.01 15.54 -2.08
N LEU A 156 6.19 16.18 -2.91
CA LEU A 156 4.74 16.26 -2.70
C LEU A 156 4.08 14.88 -2.67
N VAL A 157 4.51 13.97 -3.54
CA VAL A 157 4.00 12.58 -3.59
C VAL A 157 4.41 11.80 -2.34
N TYR A 158 5.64 11.98 -1.86
CA TYR A 158 6.10 11.41 -0.60
C TYR A 158 5.26 11.90 0.59
N GLU A 159 4.99 13.21 0.69
CA GLU A 159 4.13 13.79 1.74
C GLU A 159 2.70 13.24 1.67
N ALA A 160 2.13 13.10 0.48
CA ALA A 160 0.83 12.47 0.29
C ALA A 160 0.82 11.02 0.81
N GLY A 161 1.88 10.26 0.55
CA GLY A 161 2.07 8.90 1.08
C GLY A 161 2.13 8.87 2.61
N GLN A 162 2.84 9.81 3.24
CA GLN A 162 2.90 9.91 4.70
C GLN A 162 1.51 10.17 5.30
N ILE A 163 0.76 11.11 4.73
CA ILE A 163 -0.59 11.45 5.22
C ILE A 163 -1.54 10.26 5.05
N ALA A 164 -1.49 9.58 3.91
CA ALA A 164 -2.25 8.36 3.69
C ALA A 164 -1.92 7.28 4.73
N ALA A 165 -0.63 7.03 5.00
CA ALA A 165 -0.21 6.06 6.01
C ALA A 165 -0.69 6.40 7.42
N ARG A 166 -0.63 7.68 7.81
CA ARG A 166 -1.16 8.17 9.09
C ARG A 166 -2.65 7.85 9.24
N ASP A 167 -3.44 8.19 8.23
CA ASP A 167 -4.90 8.02 8.27
C ASP A 167 -5.28 6.53 8.25
N MET A 168 -4.55 5.71 7.50
CA MET A 168 -4.70 4.24 7.50
C MET A 168 -4.37 3.61 8.86
N LEU A 169 -3.28 4.06 9.51
CA LEU A 169 -2.90 3.61 10.85
C LEU A 169 -3.91 4.04 11.92
N ALA A 170 -4.52 5.22 11.78
CA ALA A 170 -5.61 5.65 12.65
C ALA A 170 -6.79 4.67 12.57
N ALA A 171 -7.12 4.21 11.37
CA ALA A 171 -8.13 3.16 11.12
C ALA A 171 -7.68 1.74 11.53
N GLY A 172 -6.42 1.55 11.94
CA GLY A 172 -5.89 0.25 12.35
C GLY A 172 -5.51 -0.66 11.18
N ILE A 173 -5.28 -0.10 9.99
CA ILE A 173 -4.98 -0.86 8.77
C ILE A 173 -3.50 -0.70 8.41
N PRO A 174 -2.67 -1.72 8.64
CA PRO A 174 -1.23 -1.64 8.41
C PRO A 174 -0.80 -2.00 6.98
N TRP A 175 -1.69 -2.53 6.13
CA TRP A 175 -1.30 -2.92 4.77
C TRP A 175 -2.12 -2.16 3.72
N ILE A 176 -1.42 -1.35 2.94
CA ILE A 176 -2.00 -0.46 1.95
C ILE A 176 -1.81 -1.13 0.59
N LEU A 177 -2.93 -1.47 -0.06
CA LEU A 177 -2.91 -2.09 -1.38
C LEU A 177 -2.69 -1.03 -2.46
N GLY A 178 -1.49 -0.47 -2.51
CA GLY A 178 -1.03 0.55 -3.46
C GLY A 178 0.44 0.88 -3.22
N PRO A 179 1.12 1.58 -4.15
CA PRO A 179 0.58 2.26 -5.34
C PRO A 179 0.39 1.36 -6.57
N ILE A 180 -0.20 1.93 -7.64
CA ILE A 180 -0.25 1.28 -8.95
C ILE A 180 0.94 1.77 -9.78
N LEU A 181 1.79 0.86 -10.26
CA LEU A 181 3.04 1.17 -10.97
C LEU A 181 3.06 0.67 -12.42
N GLU A 182 1.87 0.51 -12.97
CA GLU A 182 1.66 0.19 -14.38
C GLU A 182 2.03 1.36 -15.27
N ILE A 183 2.27 1.10 -16.56
CA ILE A 183 2.52 2.16 -17.54
C ILE A 183 1.24 2.43 -18.31
N SER A 184 0.67 3.64 -18.21
CA SER A 184 -0.54 3.98 -18.96
C SER A 184 -0.22 4.22 -20.44
N TYR A 185 -0.08 3.14 -21.20
CA TYR A 185 0.28 3.21 -22.61
C TYR A 185 -0.89 3.66 -23.50
N ASN A 186 -2.12 3.29 -23.14
CA ASN A 186 -3.32 3.61 -23.90
C ASN A 186 -4.40 4.22 -22.99
N PRO A 187 -4.90 5.43 -23.30
CA PRO A 187 -5.90 6.10 -22.48
C PRO A 187 -7.28 5.41 -22.47
N LEU A 188 -7.52 4.45 -23.37
CA LEU A 188 -8.76 3.64 -23.37
C LEU A 188 -8.80 2.64 -22.21
N TRP A 189 -7.65 2.33 -21.59
CA TRP A 189 -7.62 1.49 -20.41
C TRP A 189 -8.35 2.16 -19.25
N ALA A 190 -9.37 1.49 -18.74
CA ALA A 190 -10.30 2.02 -17.74
C ALA A 190 -9.63 2.48 -16.44
N ARG A 191 -8.39 2.05 -16.18
CA ARG A 191 -7.62 2.35 -14.97
C ARG A 191 -6.43 3.28 -15.23
N THR A 192 -6.42 3.97 -16.38
CA THR A 192 -5.40 4.97 -16.74
C THR A 192 -5.14 5.99 -15.64
N TYR A 193 -6.19 6.44 -14.95
CA TYR A 193 -6.07 7.42 -13.86
C TYR A 193 -5.34 6.87 -12.62
N GLU A 194 -5.27 5.55 -12.45
CA GLU A 194 -4.71 4.92 -11.26
C GLU A 194 -3.19 4.92 -11.23
N THR A 195 -2.50 5.12 -12.35
CA THR A 195 -1.03 5.18 -12.41
C THR A 195 -0.52 6.60 -12.69
N PHE A 196 0.77 6.83 -12.48
CA PHE A 196 1.41 8.14 -12.55
C PHE A 196 1.62 8.67 -13.97
N SER A 197 1.91 7.81 -14.95
CA SER A 197 2.28 8.27 -16.30
C SER A 197 2.25 7.15 -17.35
N GLU A 198 2.39 7.55 -18.61
CA GLU A 198 2.81 6.71 -19.73
C GLU A 198 4.33 6.51 -19.79
N ASP A 199 5.09 7.33 -19.05
CA ASP A 199 6.55 7.29 -19.02
C ASP A 199 7.08 6.43 -17.84
N PRO A 200 7.88 5.36 -18.12
CA PRO A 200 8.44 4.50 -17.08
C PRO A 200 9.31 5.22 -16.05
N TYR A 201 10.01 6.28 -16.44
CA TYR A 201 10.88 7.02 -15.52
C TYR A 201 10.05 7.82 -14.51
N VAL A 202 9.01 8.53 -14.98
CA VAL A 202 8.06 9.23 -14.09
C VAL A 202 7.39 8.24 -13.13
N VAL A 203 6.91 7.08 -13.61
CA VAL A 203 6.29 6.07 -12.75
C VAL A 203 7.27 5.53 -11.71
N SER A 204 8.54 5.33 -12.07
CA SER A 204 9.58 4.86 -11.14
C SER A 204 9.87 5.88 -10.05
N VAL A 205 10.07 7.15 -10.42
CA VAL A 205 10.39 8.24 -9.49
C VAL A 205 9.22 8.51 -8.52
N MET A 206 7.99 8.58 -9.04
CA MET A 206 6.81 8.80 -8.20
C MET A 206 6.46 7.57 -7.36
N GLY A 207 6.66 6.37 -7.91
CA GLY A 207 6.48 5.10 -7.22
C GLY A 207 7.40 4.95 -6.01
N ASP A 208 8.69 5.27 -6.14
CA ASP A 208 9.64 5.30 -5.03
C ASP A 208 9.19 6.31 -3.96
N ALA A 209 8.86 7.53 -4.39
CA ALA A 209 8.43 8.59 -3.47
C ALA A 209 7.19 8.18 -2.65
N ILE A 210 6.13 7.69 -3.30
CA ILE A 210 4.91 7.30 -2.59
C ILE A 210 5.16 6.10 -1.68
N ILE A 211 5.97 5.10 -2.08
CA ILE A 211 6.27 3.93 -1.26
C ILE A 211 7.05 4.33 -0.01
N ARG A 212 8.07 5.19 -0.15
CA ARG A 212 8.80 5.75 1.00
C ARG A 212 7.86 6.52 1.94
N GLY A 213 6.93 7.29 1.39
CA GLY A 213 5.92 8.01 2.16
C GLY A 213 5.00 7.05 2.92
N LEU A 214 4.45 6.06 2.21
CA LEU A 214 3.54 5.05 2.76
C LEU A 214 4.20 4.21 3.86
N GLN A 215 5.50 3.94 3.78
CA GLN A 215 6.23 3.11 4.76
C GLN A 215 6.96 3.95 5.84
N SER A 216 6.84 5.27 5.82
CA SER A 216 7.60 6.19 6.68
C SER A 216 7.45 5.99 8.19
N TYR A 217 6.32 5.41 8.64
CA TYR A 217 6.06 5.12 10.05
C TYR A 217 6.64 3.78 10.54
N ASN A 218 7.22 2.96 9.66
CA ASN A 218 7.66 1.57 9.96
C ASN A 218 6.56 0.69 10.58
N GLN A 219 5.29 1.02 10.31
CA GLN A 219 4.09 0.30 10.79
C GLN A 219 3.11 -0.02 9.66
N THR A 220 3.40 0.48 8.46
CA THR A 220 2.62 0.32 7.25
C THR A 220 3.46 -0.35 6.18
N ALA A 221 2.85 -1.27 5.43
CA ALA A 221 3.42 -1.88 4.24
C ALA A 221 2.72 -1.34 3.00
N ALA A 222 3.49 -0.94 1.99
CA ALA A 222 2.97 -0.67 0.66
C ALA A 222 2.82 -1.99 -0.13
N CYS A 223 2.05 -1.96 -1.20
CA CYS A 223 1.85 -3.08 -2.12
C CYS A 223 1.88 -2.55 -3.54
N MET A 224 3.05 -2.67 -4.18
CA MET A 224 3.15 -2.40 -5.60
C MET A 224 2.20 -3.31 -6.39
N LYS A 225 1.40 -2.72 -7.28
CA LYS A 225 0.48 -3.47 -8.14
C LYS A 225 0.36 -2.83 -9.53
N HIS A 226 -0.08 -3.55 -10.55
CA HIS A 226 -0.15 -5.00 -10.63
C HIS A 226 1.16 -5.46 -11.25
N PHE A 227 1.63 -6.66 -10.90
CA PHE A 227 2.89 -7.18 -11.45
C PHE A 227 2.58 -8.19 -12.55
N LEU A 228 2.86 -7.93 -13.83
CA LEU A 228 3.17 -6.64 -14.45
C LEU A 228 2.52 -6.53 -15.85
N GLY A 229 2.35 -5.32 -16.36
CA GLY A 229 1.91 -5.08 -17.74
C GLY A 229 0.40 -5.22 -17.93
N SER A 230 -0.39 -5.13 -16.86
CA SER A 230 -1.85 -5.26 -16.93
C SER A 230 -2.52 -4.14 -17.74
N SER A 231 -1.81 -3.03 -17.94
CA SER A 231 -2.24 -1.91 -18.78
C SER A 231 -2.02 -2.11 -20.29
N ARG A 232 -1.30 -3.17 -20.70
CA ARG A 232 -0.94 -3.44 -22.11
C ARG A 232 -1.82 -4.51 -22.73
N THR A 233 -3.13 -4.33 -22.65
CA THR A 233 -4.07 -5.27 -23.29
C THR A 233 -4.26 -4.94 -24.77
N GLU A 234 -4.62 -5.92 -25.60
CA GLU A 234 -4.71 -5.72 -27.06
C GLU A 234 -5.84 -4.76 -27.47
N ARG A 235 -6.93 -4.76 -26.70
CA ARG A 235 -8.14 -3.97 -26.94
C ARG A 235 -8.38 -2.91 -25.87
N ASP A 236 -7.39 -2.71 -24.99
CA ASP A 236 -7.42 -1.77 -23.87
C ASP A 236 -8.56 -2.03 -22.87
N HIS A 237 -9.20 -3.21 -22.97
CA HIS A 237 -10.15 -3.70 -22.00
C HIS A 237 -9.41 -4.18 -20.75
N ASP A 238 -9.92 -3.82 -19.58
CA ASP A 238 -9.34 -4.26 -18.30
C ASP A 238 -9.35 -5.79 -18.22
N ARG A 239 -8.22 -6.37 -17.77
CA ARG A 239 -8.02 -7.83 -17.59
C ARG A 239 -8.09 -8.67 -18.87
N ASP A 240 -7.98 -8.06 -20.04
CA ASP A 240 -7.84 -8.80 -21.29
C ASP A 240 -6.41 -9.31 -21.49
N SER A 241 -6.20 -10.15 -22.51
CA SER A 241 -4.88 -10.72 -22.81
C SER A 241 -3.87 -9.62 -23.17
N THR A 242 -2.63 -9.83 -22.74
CA THR A 242 -1.50 -8.92 -23.01
C THR A 242 -0.48 -9.63 -23.90
N HIS A 243 0.00 -8.91 -24.91
CA HIS A 243 1.06 -9.38 -25.80
C HIS A 243 2.18 -8.34 -25.77
N ILE A 244 3.20 -8.63 -24.95
CA ILE A 244 4.33 -7.73 -24.67
C ILE A 244 5.60 -8.48 -25.06
N SER A 245 6.47 -7.83 -25.83
CA SER A 245 7.79 -8.40 -26.12
C SER A 245 8.66 -8.42 -24.85
N ASP A 246 9.61 -9.34 -24.75
CA ASP A 246 10.57 -9.34 -23.63
C ASP A 246 11.32 -7.99 -23.54
N PHE A 247 11.59 -7.37 -24.69
CA PHE A 247 12.20 -6.06 -24.76
C PHE A 247 11.31 -5.00 -24.08
N ASP A 248 10.04 -4.90 -24.47
CA ASP A 248 9.14 -3.90 -23.90
C ASP A 248 8.88 -4.16 -22.42
N LEU A 249 8.68 -5.43 -22.06
CA LEU A 249 8.46 -5.85 -20.68
C LEU A 249 9.62 -5.41 -19.78
N LEU A 250 10.86 -5.68 -20.20
CA LEU A 250 12.05 -5.39 -19.39
C LEU A 250 12.47 -3.92 -19.41
N ASN A 251 12.16 -3.17 -20.47
CA ASN A 251 12.58 -1.78 -20.62
C ASN A 251 11.50 -0.74 -20.26
N TYR A 252 10.21 -1.09 -20.33
CA TYR A 252 9.11 -0.16 -20.03
C TYR A 252 8.36 -0.52 -18.75
N TYR A 253 8.00 -1.79 -18.53
CA TYR A 253 7.11 -2.17 -17.43
C TYR A 253 7.87 -2.61 -16.17
N MET A 254 9.04 -3.22 -16.33
CA MET A 254 9.88 -3.69 -15.23
C MET A 254 10.62 -2.58 -14.44
N PRO A 255 11.05 -1.45 -15.01
CA PRO A 255 11.85 -0.46 -14.29
C PRO A 255 11.20 0.06 -13.00
N SER A 256 9.90 0.38 -13.02
CA SER A 256 9.16 0.87 -11.86
C SER A 256 9.09 -0.15 -10.73
N SER A 257 9.25 -1.43 -11.04
CA SER A 257 9.24 -2.53 -10.08
C SER A 257 10.64 -2.88 -9.53
N LYS A 258 11.71 -2.45 -10.19
CA LYS A 258 13.10 -2.79 -9.82
C LYS A 258 13.79 -1.78 -8.92
N GLN A 259 13.32 -0.52 -8.95
CA GLN A 259 13.98 0.59 -8.27
C GLN A 259 13.50 0.79 -6.81
N LEU A 260 12.60 -0.07 -6.33
CA LEU A 260 11.88 0.05 -5.07
C LEU A 260 12.44 -0.84 -3.96
#